data_AF-A0A940KNC6-F1
#
_entry.id   AF-A0A940KNC6-F1
#
_cell.length_a   1.000
_cell.length_b   1.000
_cell.length_c   1.000
_cell.angle_alpha   90.00
_cell.angle_beta   90.00
_cell.angle_gamma   90.00
#
_symmetry.space_group_name_H-M   'P 1'
#
loop_
_entity.id
_entity.type
_entity.pdbx_description
1 polymer ?
#
loop_
_entity_poly.entity_id
_entity_poly.type
_entity_poly.pdbx_seq_one_letter_code
_entity_poly.pdbx_strand_id
1 'polypeptide(L)' 'MSIENLDEKQAMLAAIIESSEDAIISKNLDGRITSWNKAAERMFGYTEQEALGQLIYIIIPHDR' A
#
# COMPACT_ATOMS: atom_id res chain seq x y z
N MET A 1 -27.22 -0.03 17.24
CA MET A 1 -26.89 -0.23 15.81
C MET A 1 -25.75 0.72 15.47
N SER A 2 -24.50 0.41 15.86
CA SER A 2 -23.39 1.39 15.71
C SER A 2 -21.95 0.87 15.65
N ILE A 3 -21.71 -0.44 15.46
CA ILE A 3 -20.32 -0.96 15.34
C ILE A 3 -20.08 -1.71 14.02
N GLU A 4 -21.10 -2.38 13.45
CA GLU A 4 -20.94 -3.19 12.23
C GLU A 4 -20.56 -2.38 10.96
N ASN A 5 -20.95 -1.11 10.86
CA ASN A 5 -20.82 -0.33 9.63
C ASN A 5 -19.40 0.26 9.39
N LEU A 6 -18.53 0.23 10.41
CA LEU A 6 -17.17 0.76 10.29
C LEU A 6 -16.21 -0.31 9.73
N ASP A 7 -16.32 -1.53 10.26
CA ASP A 7 -15.59 -2.70 9.79
C ASP A 7 -15.92 -3.04 8.33
N GLU A 8 -17.21 -3.01 7.95
CA GLU A 8 -17.62 -3.26 6.56
C GLU A 8 -17.01 -2.24 5.57
N LYS A 9 -16.92 -0.97 5.97
CA LYS A 9 -16.29 0.06 5.12
C LYS A 9 -14.78 -0.12 5.02
N GLN A 10 -14.11 -0.49 6.11
CA GLN A 10 -12.68 -0.77 6.08
C GLN A 10 -12.36 -2.02 5.27
N ALA A 11 -13.16 -3.08 5.41
CA ALA A 11 -13.04 -4.31 4.63
C ALA A 11 -13.29 -4.06 3.14
N MET A 12 -14.29 -3.25 2.79
CA MET A 12 -14.55 -2.87 1.40
C MET A 12 -13.39 -2.08 0.81
N LEU A 13 -12.82 -1.12 1.55
CA LEU A 13 -11.65 -0.36 1.10
C LEU A 13 -10.42 -1.25 0.92
N ALA A 14 -10.17 -2.18 1.85
CA ALA A 14 -9.09 -3.16 1.73
C ALA A 14 -9.30 -4.05 0.49
N ALA A 15 -10.51 -4.57 0.28
CA ALA A 15 -10.84 -5.40 -0.87
C ALA A 15 -10.64 -4.67 -2.20
N ILE A 16 -11.02 -3.38 -2.29
CA ILE A 16 -10.80 -2.56 -3.49
C ILE A 16 -9.30 -2.37 -3.76
N ILE A 17 -8.51 -2.12 -2.71
CA ILE A 17 -7.06 -1.95 -2.82
C ILE A 17 -6.38 -3.26 -3.22
N GLU A 18 -6.81 -4.39 -2.68
CA GLU A 18 -6.30 -5.73 -3.00
C GLU A 18 -6.72 -6.21 -4.39
N SER A 19 -7.95 -5.90 -4.83
CA SER A 19 -8.44 -6.27 -6.17
C SER A 19 -7.92 -5.37 -7.27
N SER A 20 -7.25 -4.26 -6.93
CA SER A 20 -6.69 -3.36 -7.94
C SER A 20 -5.54 -4.05 -8.68
N GLU A 21 -5.55 -3.96 -10.00
CA GLU A 21 -4.45 -4.42 -10.85
C GLU A 21 -3.27 -3.43 -10.83
N ASP A 22 -3.53 -2.17 -10.48
CA ASP A 22 -2.52 -1.13 -10.33
C ASP A 22 -1.89 -1.15 -8.93
N ALA A 23 -0.60 -0.83 -8.89
CA ALA A 23 0.13 -0.70 -7.64
C ALA A 23 -0.35 0.53 -6.85
N ILE A 24 -0.83 0.31 -5.62
CA ILE A 24 -1.26 1.34 -4.69
C ILE A 24 -0.28 1.37 -3.53
N ILE A 25 0.39 2.50 -3.38
CA ILE A 25 1.47 2.70 -2.40
C ILE A 25 1.27 4.04 -1.71
N SER A 26 1.34 4.04 -0.38
CA SER A 26 1.32 5.27 0.41
C SER A 26 2.65 5.46 1.14
N LYS A 27 3.04 6.71 1.37
CA LYS A 27 4.23 7.06 2.16
C LYS A 27 3.94 8.21 3.12
N ASN A 28 4.73 8.30 4.18
CA ASN A 28 4.72 9.44 5.08
C ASN A 28 5.55 10.62 4.52
N LEU A 29 5.58 11.75 5.24
CA LEU A 29 6.34 12.95 4.85
C LEU A 29 7.86 12.73 4.85
N ASP A 30 8.36 11.77 5.62
CA ASP A 30 9.77 11.33 5.61
C ASP A 30 10.10 10.46 4.39
N GLY A 31 9.11 10.18 3.54
CA GLY A 31 9.26 9.36 2.35
C GLY A 31 9.22 7.85 2.61
N ARG A 32 8.87 7.41 3.83
CA ARG A 32 8.77 5.99 4.20
C ARG A 32 7.43 5.42 3.80
N ILE A 33 7.44 4.23 3.20
CA ILE A 33 6.26 3.51 2.76
C ILE A 33 5.44 3.10 3.99
N THR A 34 4.13 3.40 3.95
CA THR A 34 3.15 3.12 5.00
C THR A 34 2.06 2.15 4.56
N SER A 35 1.93 1.89 3.26
CA SER A 35 0.97 0.93 2.71
C SER A 35 1.50 0.39 1.38
N TRP A 36 1.30 -0.90 1.14
CA TRP A 36 1.79 -1.61 -0.02
C TRP A 36 0.83 -2.73 -0.42
N ASN A 37 0.12 -2.59 -1.54
CA ASN A 37 -0.87 -3.58 -1.97
C ASN A 37 -0.25 -4.78 -2.72
N LYS A 38 -1.06 -5.83 -2.93
CA LYS A 38 -0.69 -7.04 -3.69
C LYS A 38 -0.22 -6.75 -5.12
N ALA A 39 -0.74 -5.72 -5.76
CA ALA A 39 -0.28 -5.31 -7.08
C ALA A 39 1.12 -4.69 -7.04
N ALA A 40 1.44 -3.89 -6.02
CA ALA A 40 2.80 -3.37 -5.81
C ALA A 40 3.81 -4.49 -5.56
N GLU A 41 3.43 -5.54 -4.82
CA GLU A 41 4.29 -6.73 -4.64
C GLU A 41 4.61 -7.41 -5.96
N ARG A 42 3.59 -7.58 -6.83
CA ARG A 42 3.77 -8.19 -8.16
C ARG A 42 4.55 -7.31 -9.13
N MET A 43 4.33 -5.99 -9.08
CA MET A 43 4.92 -5.03 -10.02
C MET A 43 6.38 -4.72 -9.71
N PHE A 44 6.72 -4.56 -8.42
CA PHE A 44 8.05 -4.14 -7.99
C PHE A 44 8.88 -5.27 -7.37
N GLY A 45 8.28 -6.43 -7.09
CA GLY A 45 8.99 -7.62 -6.61
C GLY A 45 9.37 -7.60 -5.13
N TYR A 46 8.90 -6.62 -4.36
CA TYR A 46 9.08 -6.54 -2.91
C TYR A 46 7.80 -6.94 -2.19
N THR A 47 7.90 -7.76 -1.16
CA THR A 47 6.75 -8.04 -0.30
C THR A 47 6.35 -6.81 0.50
N GLU A 48 5.10 -6.75 0.98
CA GLU A 48 4.67 -5.69 1.89
C GLU A 48 5.60 -5.57 3.10
N GLN A 49 6.03 -6.71 3.67
CA GLN A 49 6.92 -6.74 4.83
C GLN A 49 8.30 -6.14 4.53
N GLU A 50 8.80 -6.30 3.31
CA GLU A 50 10.07 -5.72 2.88
C GLU A 50 9.94 -4.24 2.54
N ALA A 51 8.80 -3.83 1.99
CA ALA A 51 8.55 -2.46 1.55
C ALA A 51 8.17 -1.53 2.71
N LEU A 52 7.38 -1.99 3.68
CA LEU A 52 6.91 -1.16 4.80
C LEU A 52 8.10 -0.60 5.62
N GLY A 53 8.07 0.71 5.87
CA GLY A 53 9.11 1.42 6.60
C GLY A 53 10.37 1.76 5.79
N GLN A 54 10.55 1.16 4.59
CA GLN A 54 11.58 1.56 3.65
C GLN A 54 11.25 2.90 3.01
N LEU A 55 12.27 3.60 2.54
CA LEU A 55 12.06 4.80 1.74
C LEU A 55 11.48 4.40 0.37
N ILE A 56 10.59 5.24 -0.16
CA ILE A 56 9.99 5.07 -1.50
C ILE A 56 11.03 4.97 -2.63
N TYR A 57 12.29 5.30 -2.34
CA TYR A 57 13.40 5.20 -3.29
C TYR A 57 13.74 3.78 -3.74
N ILE A 58 13.20 2.75 -3.07
CA ILE A 58 13.30 1.36 -3.54
C ILE A 58 12.64 1.16 -4.92
N ILE A 59 11.71 2.05 -5.30
CA ILE A 59 11.00 2.01 -6.58
C ILE A 59 11.07 3.32 -7.38
N ILE A 60 11.37 4.44 -6.72
CA ILE A 60 11.58 5.73 -7.40
C ILE A 60 13.08 6.06 -7.35
N PRO A 61 13.81 5.99 -8.46
CA PRO A 61 15.22 6.37 -8.46
C PRO A 61 15.39 7.83 -8.04
N HIS A 62 16.46 8.12 -7.29
CA HIS A 62 16.80 9.45 -6.76
C HIS A 62 17.12 10.52 -7.82
N ASP A 63 17.06 10.17 -9.11
CA ASP A 63 17.49 11.01 -10.22
C ASP A 63 16.26 11.40 -11.06
N ARG A 64 15.52 12.41 -10.59
CA ARG A 64 14.75 13.42 -11.36
C ARG A 64 14.42 14.63 -10.51
#